data_AF-A0AAW1TKI9-F1
#
_entry.id   AF-A0AAW1TKI9-F1
#
_cell.length_a   1.000
_cell.length_b   1.000
_cell.length_c   1.000
_cell.angle_alpha   90.00
_cell.angle_beta   90.00
_cell.angle_gamma   90.00
#
_symmetry.space_group_name_H-M   'P 1'
#
loop_
_entity.id
_entity.type
_entity.pdbx_description
1 polymer ?
#
loop_
_entity_poly.entity_id
_entity_poly.type
_entity_poly.pdbx_seq_one_letter_code
_entity_poly.pdbx_strand_id
1 'polypeptide(L)'
;MPRRKRGGDLASSAAKRRKQKESRRNETEEEHEARLQNQRARMSNLRSRRSEERTANKSTEESRILKDNLTKEAFHYEPTKKYYNHKYVVIGKMNNICQFCHAKKLKKHQVSVA
;
A
#
# COMPACT_ATOMS: atom_id res chain seq x y z
N MET A 1 -28.75 -9.01 15.39
CA MET A 1 -28.40 -8.12 16.53
C MET A 1 -28.39 -6.67 16.06
N PRO A 2 -29.10 -5.73 16.71
CA PRO A 2 -29.09 -4.33 16.29
C PRO A 2 -27.78 -3.65 16.72
N ARG A 3 -27.07 -3.03 15.76
CA ARG A 3 -25.87 -2.21 16.05
C ARG A 3 -26.28 -0.97 16.84
N ARG A 4 -25.79 -0.83 18.08
CA ARG A 4 -25.96 0.38 18.90
C ARG A 4 -25.44 1.61 18.13
N LYS A 5 -26.32 2.59 17.87
CA LYS A 5 -25.94 3.91 17.34
C LYS A 5 -25.02 4.59 18.36
N ARG A 6 -23.73 4.78 18.01
CA ARG A 6 -22.81 5.68 18.73
C ARG A 6 -23.21 7.13 18.42
N GLY A 7 -24.34 7.58 18.97
CA GLY A 7 -24.69 9.00 19.02
C GLY A 7 -23.98 9.63 20.20
N GLY A 8 -22.74 10.09 20.02
CA GLY A 8 -22.10 10.95 21.02
C GLY A 8 -22.76 12.33 20.99
N ASP A 9 -23.23 12.81 22.14
CA ASP A 9 -23.99 14.05 22.25
C ASP A 9 -23.26 15.24 21.63
N LEU A 10 -23.71 15.67 20.44
CA LEU A 10 -23.13 16.78 19.70
C LEU A 10 -23.07 18.07 20.53
N ALA A 11 -24.05 18.28 21.40
CA ALA A 11 -24.08 19.39 22.37
C ALA A 11 -22.90 19.35 23.37
N SER A 12 -22.55 18.17 23.88
CA SER A 12 -21.39 17.97 24.77
C SER A 12 -20.08 18.28 24.05
N SER A 13 -19.97 17.90 22.77
CA SER A 13 -18.78 18.21 21.95
C SER A 13 -18.63 19.71 21.65
N ALA A 14 -19.75 20.42 21.47
CA ALA A 14 -19.75 21.86 21.23
C ALA A 14 -19.37 22.65 22.48
N ALA A 15 -19.87 22.26 23.66
CA ALA A 15 -19.50 22.86 24.94
C ALA A 15 -18.00 22.72 25.24
N LYS A 16 -17.42 21.53 25.00
CA LYS A 16 -15.98 21.29 25.15
C LYS A 16 -15.15 22.18 24.22
N ARG A 17 -15.56 22.35 22.97
CA ARG A 17 -14.89 23.26 22.02
C ARG A 17 -14.93 24.72 22.47
N ARG A 18 -16.07 25.19 22.98
CA ARG A 18 -16.20 26.56 23.51
C ARG A 18 -15.29 26.79 24.71
N LYS A 19 -15.30 25.87 25.69
CA LYS A 19 -14.42 25.94 26.86
C LYS A 19 -12.93 25.96 26.49
N GLN A 20 -12.53 25.13 25.52
CA GLN A 20 -11.15 25.09 25.05
C GLN A 20 -10.75 26.36 24.28
N LYS A 21 -11.68 26.99 23.56
CA LYS A 21 -11.43 28.27 22.88
C LYS A 21 -11.23 29.39 23.90
N GLU A 22 -12.06 29.42 24.94
CA GLU A 22 -11.94 30.41 26.02
C GLU A 22 -10.65 30.23 26.80
N SER A 23 -10.26 28.99 27.14
CA SER A 23 -9.00 28.73 27.83
C SER A 23 -7.78 29.16 27.03
N ARG A 24 -7.82 29.06 25.69
CA ARG A 24 -6.74 29.54 24.81
C ARG A 24 -6.70 31.06 24.68
N ARG A 25 -7.82 31.74 24.89
CA ARG A 25 -7.91 33.20 24.81
C ARG A 25 -7.28 33.87 26.03
N ASN A 26 -7.37 33.21 27.18
CA ASN A 26 -6.86 33.69 28.46
C ASN A 26 -5.52 32.99 28.84
N GLU A 27 -4.89 32.30 27.88
CA GLU A 27 -3.62 31.59 28.06
C GLU A 27 -2.48 32.61 28.20
N THR A 28 -1.57 32.40 29.16
CA THR A 28 -0.35 33.22 29.27
C THR A 28 0.70 32.80 28.23
N GLU A 29 1.72 33.61 27.99
CA GLU A 29 2.79 33.26 27.05
C GLU A 29 3.53 31.98 27.44
N GLU A 30 3.80 31.78 28.73
CA GLU A 30 4.44 30.57 29.25
C GLU A 30 3.57 29.32 29.04
N GLU A 31 2.27 29.42 29.30
CA GLU A 31 1.32 28.31 29.07
C GLU A 31 1.22 27.97 27.58
N HIS A 32 1.22 29.00 26.72
CA HIS A 32 1.20 28.85 25.28
C HIS A 32 2.45 28.10 24.77
N GLU A 33 3.63 28.49 25.25
CA GLU A 33 4.90 27.82 24.91
C GLU A 33 4.95 26.38 25.42
N ALA A 34 4.55 26.14 26.68
CA ALA A 34 4.48 24.80 27.25
C ALA A 34 3.55 23.88 26.44
N ARG A 35 2.38 24.39 26.01
CA ARG A 35 1.46 23.65 25.14
C ARG A 35 2.09 23.34 23.78
N LEU A 36 2.80 24.29 23.19
CA LEU A 36 3.46 24.09 21.89
C LEU A 36 4.60 23.06 21.99
N GLN A 37 5.41 23.12 23.05
CA GLN A 37 6.45 22.14 23.33
C GLN A 37 5.86 20.73 23.52
N ASN A 38 4.79 20.61 24.30
CA ASN A 38 4.09 19.34 24.49
C ASN A 38 3.56 18.77 23.15
N GLN A 39 2.97 19.62 22.31
CA GLN A 39 2.52 19.23 20.98
C GLN A 39 3.68 18.75 20.09
N ARG A 40 4.82 19.45 20.11
CA ARG A 40 6.04 19.04 19.37
C ARG A 40 6.56 17.69 19.85
N ALA A 41 6.69 17.49 21.17
CA ALA A 41 7.15 16.24 21.76
C ALA A 41 6.22 15.07 21.40
N ARG A 42 4.90 15.27 21.49
CA ARG A 42 3.90 14.26 21.11
C ARG A 42 4.02 13.87 19.64
N MET A 43 4.17 14.86 18.75
CA MET A 43 4.33 14.59 17.32
C MET A 43 5.66 13.91 16.99
N SER A 44 6.74 14.26 17.70
CA SER A 44 8.03 13.59 17.57
C SER A 44 7.93 12.10 17.91
N ASN A 45 7.34 11.77 19.07
CA ASN A 45 7.16 10.39 19.52
C ASN A 45 6.30 9.56 18.57
N LEU A 46 5.21 10.13 18.06
CA LEU A 46 4.36 9.46 17.06
C LEU A 46 5.11 9.16 15.75
N ARG A 47 5.98 10.08 15.31
CA ARG A 47 6.81 9.89 14.12
C ARG A 47 7.90 8.84 14.34
N SER A 48 8.57 8.85 15.51
CA SER A 48 9.58 7.83 15.85
C SER A 48 8.96 6.44 15.85
N ARG A 49 7.83 6.26 16.54
CA ARG A 49 7.14 4.98 16.62
C ARG A 49 6.70 4.45 15.25
N ARG A 50 6.21 5.34 14.38
CA ARG A 50 5.85 4.98 13.00
C ARG A 50 7.09 4.63 12.16
N SER A 51 8.23 5.27 12.42
CA SER A 51 9.50 4.96 11.76
C SER A 51 9.99 3.58 12.14
N GLU A 52 9.98 3.25 13.43
CA GLU A 52 10.36 1.93 13.98
C GLU A 52 9.47 0.81 13.44
N GLU A 53 8.15 1.02 13.39
CA GLU A 53 7.22 0.05 12.80
C GLU A 53 7.47 -0.12 11.29
N ARG A 54 7.82 0.96 10.58
CA ARG A 54 8.09 0.93 9.14
C ARG A 54 9.42 0.25 8.81
N THR A 55 10.47 0.44 9.63
CA THR A 55 11.75 -0.25 9.46
C THR A 55 11.63 -1.74 9.76
N ALA A 56 10.88 -2.12 10.80
CA ALA A 56 10.58 -3.51 11.10
C ALA A 56 9.86 -4.20 9.92
N ASN A 57 8.82 -3.58 9.37
CA ASN A 57 8.07 -4.15 8.24
C ASN A 57 8.89 -4.19 6.93
N LYS A 58 9.74 -3.19 6.69
CA LYS A 58 10.62 -3.16 5.52
C LYS A 58 11.62 -4.33 5.53
N SER A 59 12.19 -4.66 6.68
CA SER A 59 13.10 -5.81 6.82
C SER A 59 12.41 -7.15 6.48
N THR A 60 11.14 -7.31 6.86
CA THR A 60 10.37 -8.51 6.55
C THR A 60 9.99 -8.60 5.07
N GLU A 61 9.68 -7.47 4.43
CA GLU A 61 9.34 -7.40 3.00
C GLU A 61 10.56 -7.70 2.13
N GLU A 62 11.72 -7.07 2.42
CA GLU A 62 12.98 -7.28 1.70
C GLU A 62 13.47 -8.73 1.83
N SER A 63 13.25 -9.37 2.99
CA SER A 63 13.57 -10.80 3.19
C SER A 63 12.72 -11.76 2.35
N ARG A 64 11.52 -11.34 1.89
CA ARG A 64 10.68 -12.15 1.00
C ARG A 64 11.06 -11.94 -0.45
N ILE A 65 11.41 -10.71 -0.84
CA ILE A 65 11.78 -10.37 -2.21
C ILE A 65 13.14 -10.98 -2.61
N LEU A 66 14.07 -11.10 -1.66
CA LEU A 66 15.41 -11.68 -1.92
C LEU A 66 15.46 -13.22 -1.89
N LYS A 67 14.37 -13.91 -1.51
CA LYS A 67 14.36 -15.39 -1.45
C LYS A 67 14.14 -16.04 -2.80
N ASP A 68 13.54 -15.32 -3.74
CA ASP A 68 13.42 -15.80 -5.10
C ASP A 68 14.64 -15.30 -5.84
N ASN A 69 15.69 -16.13 -5.87
CA ASN A 69 16.76 -16.06 -6.87
C ASN A 69 16.19 -16.36 -8.28
N LEU A 70 15.10 -15.70 -8.67
CA LEU A 70 14.70 -15.58 -10.06
C LEU A 70 15.76 -14.68 -10.68
N THR A 71 16.86 -15.29 -11.13
CA THR A 71 17.76 -14.65 -12.06
C THR A 71 16.86 -14.12 -13.17
N LYS A 72 16.89 -12.79 -13.37
CA LYS A 72 16.07 -12.08 -14.36
C LYS A 72 16.47 -12.44 -15.80
N GLU A 73 16.96 -13.66 -16.02
CA GLU A 73 17.33 -14.22 -17.32
C GLU A 73 16.15 -14.14 -18.29
N ALA A 74 14.91 -14.30 -17.82
CA ALA A 74 13.72 -14.11 -18.64
C ALA A 74 13.53 -12.66 -19.15
N PHE A 75 14.16 -11.67 -18.53
CA PHE A 75 14.11 -10.27 -18.94
C PHE A 75 15.31 -9.84 -19.82
N HIS A 76 16.34 -10.69 -19.95
CA HIS A 76 17.48 -10.45 -20.82
C HIS A 76 17.26 -11.12 -22.18
N TYR A 77 16.64 -10.40 -23.10
CA TYR A 77 16.47 -10.88 -24.48
C TYR A 77 17.82 -10.92 -25.19
N GLU A 78 18.36 -12.11 -25.42
CA GLU A 78 19.52 -12.34 -26.29
C GLU A 78 19.08 -12.55 -27.75
N PRO A 79 19.38 -11.64 -28.69
CA PRO A 79 18.91 -11.73 -30.08
C PRO A 79 19.44 -12.95 -30.86
N THR A 80 20.54 -13.54 -30.41
CA THR A 80 21.19 -14.71 -31.04
C THR A 80 20.51 -16.03 -30.68
N LYS A 81 19.73 -16.07 -29.59
CA LYS A 81 18.99 -17.25 -29.18
C LYS A 81 17.71 -17.39 -30.02
N LYS A 82 17.54 -18.56 -30.64
CA LYS A 82 16.36 -18.90 -31.44
C LYS A 82 15.19 -19.32 -30.55
N TYR A 83 14.58 -18.36 -29.84
CA TYR A 83 13.48 -18.63 -28.88
C TYR A 83 12.27 -19.33 -29.50
N TYR A 84 12.04 -19.16 -30.80
CA TYR A 84 10.97 -19.83 -31.54
C TYR A 84 11.12 -21.37 -31.58
N ASN A 85 12.31 -21.90 -31.32
CA ASN A 85 12.58 -23.34 -31.25
C ASN A 85 12.49 -23.90 -29.81
N HIS A 86 12.20 -23.06 -28.82
CA HIS A 86 12.16 -23.50 -27.43
C HIS A 86 10.87 -24.29 -27.15
N LYS A 87 11.00 -25.47 -26.53
CA LYS A 87 9.90 -26.43 -26.26
C LYS A 87 8.66 -25.81 -25.60
N TYR A 88 8.85 -24.74 -24.82
CA TYR A 88 7.80 -24.07 -24.06
C TYR A 88 7.38 -22.70 -24.64
N VAL A 89 7.96 -22.25 -25.76
CA VAL A 89 7.62 -20.97 -26.38
C VAL A 89 6.72 -21.23 -27.58
N VAL A 90 5.43 -20.88 -27.45
CA VAL A 90 4.45 -21.00 -28.53
C VAL A 90 4.21 -19.61 -29.14
N ILE A 91 4.79 -19.34 -30.30
CA ILE A 91 4.55 -18.11 -31.07
C ILE A 91 3.48 -18.42 -32.11
N GLY A 92 2.23 -18.08 -31.81
CA GLY A 92 1.08 -18.29 -32.70
C GLY A 92 0.43 -16.99 -33.15
N LYS A 93 -0.32 -17.04 -34.26
CA LYS A 93 -1.12 -15.90 -34.73
C LYS A 93 -2.34 -15.70 -33.80
N MET A 94 -2.54 -14.49 -33.27
CA MET A 94 -3.66 -14.14 -32.39
C MET A 94 -4.96 -13.87 -33.18
N ASN A 95 -5.47 -14.91 -33.86
CA ASN A 95 -6.59 -14.76 -34.79
C ASN A 95 -7.97 -14.94 -34.14
N ASN A 96 -8.04 -15.34 -32.86
CA ASN A 96 -9.31 -15.53 -32.18
C ASN A 96 -9.68 -14.26 -31.41
N ILE A 97 -10.78 -13.63 -31.79
CA ILE A 97 -11.32 -12.49 -31.04
C ILE A 97 -12.29 -13.03 -30.00
N CYS A 98 -12.12 -12.64 -28.74
CA CYS A 98 -13.03 -13.03 -27.67
C CYS A 98 -14.41 -12.40 -27.90
N GLN A 99 -15.47 -13.19 -27.92
CA GLN A 99 -16.84 -12.67 -28.11
C GLN A 99 -17.29 -11.74 -26.97
N PHE A 100 -16.78 -11.92 -25.75
CA PHE A 100 -17.22 -11.16 -24.57
C PHE A 100 -16.44 -9.86 -24.34
N CYS A 101 -15.17 -9.82 -24.75
CA CYS A 101 -14.29 -8.67 -24.47
C CYS A 101 -13.54 -8.14 -25.70
N HIS A 102 -13.74 -8.74 -26.87
CA HIS A 102 -13.11 -8.41 -28.15
C HIS A 102 -11.57 -8.39 -28.17
N ALA A 103 -10.93 -8.87 -27.10
CA ALA A 103 -9.48 -9.04 -27.07
C ALA A 103 -9.04 -10.15 -28.03
N LYS A 104 -7.95 -9.93 -28.75
CA LYS A 104 -7.26 -10.95 -29.54
C LYS A 104 -6.68 -11.99 -28.58
N LYS A 105 -6.90 -13.27 -28.86
CA LYS A 105 -6.43 -14.42 -28.08
C LYS A 105 -5.63 -15.35 -28.96
N LEU A 106 -4.59 -15.94 -28.37
CA LEU A 106 -3.85 -17.03 -28.99
C LEU A 106 -4.77 -18.26 -29.08
N LYS A 107 -4.79 -18.95 -30.23
CA LYS A 107 -5.47 -20.24 -30.34
C LYS A 107 -4.69 -21.21 -29.45
N LYS A 108 -5.32 -21.71 -28.37
CA LYS A 108 -4.70 -22.70 -27.48
C LYS A 108 -4.28 -23.89 -28.35
N HIS A 109 -2.99 -24.03 -28.61
CA HIS A 109 -2.45 -25.34 -28.99
C HIS A 109 -2.63 -26.22 -27.76
N GLN A 110 -3.46 -27.25 -27.87
CA GLN A 110 -3.50 -28.29 -26.84
C GLN A 110 -2.10 -28.90 -26.79
N VAL A 111 -1.35 -28.58 -25.73
CA VAL A 111 -0.15 -29.33 -25.40
C VAL A 111 -0.66 -30.62 -24.80
N SER A 112 -0.75 -31.67 -25.62
CA SER A 112 -0.89 -33.03 -25.13
C SER A 112 0.41 -33.37 -24.41
N VAL A 113 0.33 -33.49 -23.08
CA VAL A 113 1.39 -34.07 -22.27
C VAL A 113 1.34 -35.58 -22.55
N ALA A 114 2.33 -36.07 -23.27
CA ALA A 114 2.67 -37.49 -23.37
C ALA A 114 3.96 -37.74 -22.58
#